data_AF-A0AAU0P7W9-F1
#
_entry.id   AF-A0AAU0P7W9-F1
#
_cell.length_a   1.000
_cell.length_b   1.000
_cell.length_c   1.000
_cell.angle_alpha   90.00
_cell.angle_beta   90.00
_cell.angle_gamma   90.00
#
_symmetry.space_group_name_H-M   'P 1'
#
loop_
_entity.id
_entity.type
_entity.pdbx_description
1 polymer ?
#
loop_
_entity_poly.entity_id
_entity_poly.type
_entity_poly.pdbx_seq_one_letter_code
_entity_poly.pdbx_strand_id
1 'polypeptide(L)'
;MARKKLHSDYQGKSKKDFKRAKQIKEQVKSVLIACEDKVSSPNYFKMIIQKLKEDKTITQDSLVIAQHEHVNPRGVLQDLLNHKKDDKTYKDFEHRWIVIDRDIARVDGGGHPKDDFLTALSEAKRKKVEVAYSNDCFEIWYLLHFGYRDTAISRDDIIKEVIKKLKDRNCVTFSKLNKENIKTKEMTELIFNELLELQNKAIKYAKKLLENYADSHNPESDNPSTRVFELVEILNKNNEDVNE
;
A
#
# COMPACT_ATOMS: atom_id res chain seq x y z
N MET A 1 54.50 64.00 -13.02
CA MET A 1 55.09 62.73 -13.52
C MET A 1 54.28 61.56 -13.00
N ALA A 2 53.84 60.71 -13.93
CA ALA A 2 53.32 59.34 -13.83
C ALA A 2 52.49 58.89 -12.60
N ARG A 3 51.17 58.76 -12.79
CA ARG A 3 50.32 57.82 -12.03
C ARG A 3 49.90 56.70 -12.99
N LYS A 4 50.47 55.50 -12.80
CA LYS A 4 50.19 54.27 -13.56
C LYS A 4 48.69 53.93 -13.49
N LYS A 5 48.02 53.83 -14.64
CA LYS A 5 46.74 53.12 -14.78
C LYS A 5 47.04 51.62 -14.87
N LEU A 6 46.62 50.86 -13.85
CA LEU A 6 46.51 49.41 -13.93
C LEU A 6 45.16 49.08 -14.58
N HIS A 7 45.20 48.58 -15.81
CA HIS A 7 44.08 47.87 -16.42
C HIS A 7 43.93 46.53 -15.68
N SER A 8 42.80 46.30 -15.02
CA SER A 8 42.38 44.93 -14.65
C SER A 8 41.28 44.51 -15.62
N ASP A 9 41.59 43.55 -16.48
CA ASP A 9 40.64 42.92 -17.38
C ASP A 9 39.64 42.09 -16.57
N TYR A 10 38.49 42.69 -16.26
CA TYR A 10 37.31 41.97 -15.81
C TYR A 10 36.71 41.23 -17.01
N GLN A 11 37.17 40.02 -17.29
CA GLN A 11 36.42 39.07 -18.11
C GLN A 11 35.21 38.59 -17.31
N GLY A 12 34.08 39.27 -17.50
CA GLY A 12 32.79 38.82 -16.98
C GLY A 12 32.45 37.44 -17.54
N LYS A 13 32.48 36.41 -16.69
CA LYS A 13 31.94 35.10 -17.04
C LYS A 13 30.48 35.26 -17.45
N SER A 14 30.22 34.94 -18.71
CA SER A 14 28.91 34.95 -19.35
C SER A 14 27.88 34.16 -18.51
N LYS A 15 26.67 34.70 -18.37
CA LYS A 15 25.49 34.05 -17.72
C LYS A 15 25.06 32.72 -18.36
N LYS A 16 25.79 32.18 -19.33
CA LYS A 16 25.44 30.94 -20.05
C LYS A 16 25.90 29.65 -19.36
N ASP A 17 26.71 29.72 -18.30
CA ASP A 17 27.35 28.52 -17.71
C ASP A 17 26.61 27.92 -16.50
N PHE A 18 25.39 28.37 -16.18
CA PHE A 18 24.56 27.78 -15.12
C PHE A 18 23.29 27.10 -15.64
N LYS A 19 23.34 26.44 -16.81
CA LYS A 19 22.35 25.41 -17.13
C LYS A 19 22.66 24.18 -16.28
N ARG A 20 22.14 24.19 -15.05
CA ARG A 20 22.05 22.99 -14.20
C ARG A 20 21.47 21.88 -15.06
N ALA A 21 22.25 20.83 -15.31
CA ALA A 21 21.72 19.61 -15.90
C ALA A 21 20.54 19.19 -15.04
N LYS A 22 19.33 19.30 -15.58
CA LYS A 22 18.13 18.79 -14.94
C LYS A 22 18.30 17.29 -15.01
N GLN A 23 18.87 16.69 -13.97
CA GLN A 23 18.75 15.26 -13.75
C GLN A 23 17.25 15.00 -13.83
N ILE A 24 16.83 14.38 -14.93
CA ILE A 24 15.52 13.76 -15.02
C ILE A 24 15.67 12.62 -14.03
N LYS A 25 15.39 12.90 -12.73
CA LYS A 25 15.10 11.83 -11.78
C LYS A 25 14.06 11.00 -12.50
N GLU A 26 14.35 9.72 -12.74
CA GLU A 26 13.34 8.78 -13.20
C GLU A 26 12.09 9.05 -12.38
N GLN A 27 10.99 9.38 -13.08
CA GLN A 27 9.77 9.78 -12.42
C GLN A 27 9.34 8.60 -11.56
N VAL A 28 9.43 8.79 -10.25
CA VAL A 28 8.86 7.89 -9.26
C VAL A 28 7.45 7.55 -9.71
N LYS A 29 7.19 6.25 -9.92
CA LYS A 29 5.91 5.75 -10.40
C LYS A 29 4.78 6.28 -9.54
N SER A 30 3.78 6.89 -10.16
CA SER A 30 2.65 7.47 -9.43
C SER A 30 1.62 6.40 -9.09
N VAL A 31 1.29 6.24 -7.81
CA VAL A 31 0.33 5.23 -7.33
C VAL A 31 -0.86 5.91 -6.66
N LEU A 32 -2.07 5.55 -7.08
CA LEU A 32 -3.32 5.89 -6.41
C LEU A 32 -3.90 4.65 -5.74
N ILE A 33 -4.25 4.73 -4.46
CA ILE A 33 -4.78 3.61 -3.68
C ILE A 33 -6.14 4.00 -3.08
N ALA A 34 -7.17 3.17 -3.27
CA ALA A 34 -8.44 3.26 -2.53
C ALA A 34 -8.62 2.02 -1.65
N CYS A 35 -9.03 2.22 -0.40
CA CYS A 35 -9.16 1.16 0.60
C CYS A 35 -10.61 0.97 1.04
N GLU A 36 -11.04 -0.28 1.24
CA GLU A 36 -12.36 -0.61 1.79
C GLU A 36 -12.51 -0.26 3.26
N ASP A 37 -11.48 -0.45 4.07
CA ASP A 37 -11.52 -0.02 5.46
C ASP A 37 -10.95 1.39 5.63
N LYS A 38 -11.41 2.11 6.66
CA LYS A 38 -11.03 3.50 6.92
C LYS A 38 -9.74 3.66 7.72
N VAL A 39 -9.20 2.57 8.27
CA VAL A 39 -8.14 2.66 9.30
C VAL A 39 -6.96 1.73 9.04
N SER A 40 -7.13 0.41 9.14
CA SER A 40 -6.05 -0.56 9.08
C SER A 40 -5.28 -0.52 7.75
N SER A 41 -5.92 -0.82 6.61
CA SER A 41 -5.19 -0.80 5.34
C SER A 41 -4.70 0.60 4.92
N PRO A 42 -5.50 1.70 4.99
CA PRO A 42 -5.00 3.00 4.56
C PRO A 42 -3.88 3.52 5.47
N ASN A 43 -3.91 3.28 6.79
CA ASN A 43 -2.79 3.70 7.65
C ASN A 43 -1.56 2.81 7.47
N TYR A 44 -1.71 1.51 7.21
CA TYR A 44 -0.57 0.65 6.85
C TYR A 44 0.17 1.18 5.61
N PHE A 45 -0.55 1.48 4.53
CA PHE A 45 0.07 2.05 3.33
C PHE A 45 0.61 3.47 3.54
N LYS A 46 -0.07 4.31 4.33
CA LYS A 46 0.46 5.65 4.71
C LYS A 46 1.80 5.54 5.43
N MET A 47 2.00 4.53 6.27
CA MET A 47 3.28 4.32 6.94
C MET A 47 4.40 3.94 5.96
N ILE A 48 4.12 3.13 4.94
CA ILE A 48 5.08 2.86 3.84
C ILE A 48 5.39 4.17 3.11
N ILE A 49 4.37 4.92 2.72
CA ILE A 49 4.51 6.21 2.02
C ILE A 49 5.34 7.20 2.84
N GLN A 50 5.12 7.25 4.15
CA GLN A 50 5.88 8.13 5.05
C GLN A 50 7.37 7.78 5.05
N LYS A 51 7.71 6.50 5.19
CA LYS A 51 9.12 6.05 5.13
C LYS A 51 9.78 6.41 3.80
N LEU A 52 9.10 6.16 2.68
CA LEU A 52 9.60 6.52 1.35
C LEU A 52 9.82 8.04 1.19
N LYS A 53 9.03 8.88 1.86
CA LYS A 53 9.23 10.35 1.89
C LYS A 53 10.41 10.73 2.76
N GLU A 54 10.57 10.10 3.92
CA GLU A 54 11.69 10.31 4.84
C GLU A 54 13.03 9.94 4.17
N ASP A 55 13.03 8.84 3.40
CA ASP A 55 14.17 8.38 2.60
C ASP A 55 14.41 9.23 1.34
N LYS A 56 13.56 10.23 1.06
CA LYS A 56 13.60 11.12 -0.12
C LYS A 56 13.53 10.39 -1.47
N THR A 57 12.98 9.19 -1.42
CA THR A 57 12.76 8.31 -2.55
C THR A 57 11.59 8.79 -3.40
N ILE A 58 10.52 9.30 -2.76
CA ILE A 58 9.30 9.73 -3.46
C ILE A 58 8.95 11.20 -3.18
N THR A 59 8.13 11.79 -4.04
CA THR A 59 7.50 13.09 -3.79
C THR A 59 6.11 12.94 -3.18
N GLN A 60 5.55 14.04 -2.64
CA GLN A 60 4.20 14.03 -2.06
C GLN A 60 3.12 13.59 -3.06
N ASP A 61 3.31 13.88 -4.35
CA ASP A 61 2.35 13.61 -5.42
C ASP A 61 2.49 12.22 -6.03
N SER A 62 3.57 11.49 -5.70
CA SER A 62 3.84 10.17 -6.26
C SER A 62 2.94 9.10 -5.67
N LEU A 63 2.37 9.31 -4.48
CA LEU A 63 1.61 8.30 -3.75
C LEU A 63 0.41 8.93 -3.05
N VAL A 64 -0.79 8.59 -3.53
CA VAL A 64 -2.05 9.20 -3.09
C VAL A 64 -3.00 8.12 -2.57
N ILE A 65 -3.56 8.35 -1.38
CA ILE A 65 -4.71 7.57 -0.90
C ILE A 65 -5.98 8.34 -1.30
N ALA A 66 -6.85 7.71 -2.08
CA ALA A 66 -8.12 8.27 -2.49
C ALA A 66 -9.02 8.57 -1.28
N GLN A 67 -9.94 9.51 -1.46
CA GLN A 67 -11.00 9.72 -0.48
C GLN A 67 -11.86 8.46 -0.40
N HIS A 68 -12.15 8.04 0.82
CA HIS A 68 -12.97 6.88 1.09
C HIS A 68 -14.41 7.33 1.34
N GLU A 69 -15.35 6.79 0.58
CA GLU A 69 -16.80 7.04 0.73
C GLU A 69 -17.60 5.75 0.93
N HIS A 70 -17.14 4.64 0.37
CA HIS A 70 -17.85 3.36 0.40
C HIS A 70 -17.08 2.25 1.11
N VAL A 71 -17.82 1.33 1.75
CA VAL A 71 -17.28 0.22 2.55
C VAL A 71 -17.48 -1.16 1.92
N ASN A 72 -17.78 -1.22 0.62
CA ASN A 72 -17.97 -2.46 -0.12
C ASN A 72 -17.11 -2.48 -1.41
N PRO A 73 -16.67 -3.65 -1.89
CA PRO A 73 -15.76 -3.79 -3.03
C PRO A 73 -16.07 -2.92 -4.26
N ARG A 74 -17.32 -2.91 -4.73
CA ARG A 74 -17.70 -2.08 -5.89
C ARG A 74 -17.64 -0.59 -5.60
N GLY A 75 -18.04 -0.21 -4.39
CA GLY A 75 -18.00 1.19 -3.95
C GLY A 75 -16.57 1.72 -3.87
N VAL A 76 -15.62 0.92 -3.38
CA VAL A 76 -14.19 1.29 -3.32
C VAL A 76 -13.60 1.50 -4.72
N LEU A 77 -14.00 0.67 -5.69
CA LEU A 77 -13.65 0.91 -7.08
C LEU A 77 -14.24 2.24 -7.59
N GLN A 78 -15.48 2.55 -7.24
CA GLN A 78 -16.11 3.82 -7.61
C GLN A 78 -15.38 5.02 -6.99
N ASP A 79 -14.94 4.92 -5.73
CA ASP A 79 -14.12 5.93 -5.04
C ASP A 79 -12.83 6.22 -5.81
N LEU A 80 -12.14 5.16 -6.25
CA LEU A 80 -10.93 5.30 -7.07
C LEU A 80 -11.25 5.96 -8.42
N LEU A 81 -12.30 5.51 -9.12
CA LEU A 81 -12.65 6.03 -10.44
C LEU A 81 -13.14 7.48 -10.41
N ASN A 82 -13.74 7.91 -9.31
CA ASN A 82 -14.19 9.28 -9.08
C ASN A 82 -13.08 10.19 -8.57
N HIS A 83 -11.88 9.66 -8.29
CA HIS A 83 -10.78 10.47 -7.79
C HIS A 83 -10.48 11.63 -8.74
N LYS A 84 -10.62 12.85 -8.20
CA LYS A 84 -10.26 14.10 -8.86
C LYS A 84 -9.71 15.08 -7.82
N LYS A 85 -8.44 15.45 -7.96
CA LYS A 85 -7.77 16.39 -7.06
C LYS A 85 -6.64 17.10 -7.78
N ASP A 86 -6.51 18.42 -7.60
CA ASP A 86 -5.43 19.23 -8.18
C ASP A 86 -5.27 19.02 -9.70
N ASP A 87 -6.40 19.05 -10.42
CA ASP A 87 -6.54 18.76 -11.86
C ASP A 87 -6.12 17.35 -12.32
N LYS A 88 -5.69 16.48 -11.41
CA LYS A 88 -5.42 15.07 -11.67
C LYS A 88 -6.68 14.24 -11.44
N THR A 89 -6.86 13.25 -12.29
CA THR A 89 -7.84 12.19 -12.19
C THR A 89 -7.14 10.85 -11.91
N TYR A 90 -7.87 9.78 -11.62
CA TYR A 90 -7.26 8.45 -11.49
C TYR A 90 -6.46 8.01 -12.72
N LYS A 91 -6.78 8.54 -13.91
CA LYS A 91 -6.09 8.19 -15.17
C LYS A 91 -4.68 8.76 -15.26
N ASP A 92 -4.33 9.72 -14.42
CA ASP A 92 -3.02 10.36 -14.38
C ASP A 92 -2.01 9.60 -13.53
N PHE A 93 -2.46 8.53 -12.85
CA PHE A 93 -1.61 7.64 -12.07
C PHE A 93 -1.17 6.42 -12.89
N GLU A 94 0.09 6.03 -12.77
CA GLU A 94 0.67 4.85 -13.42
C GLU A 94 0.09 3.56 -12.84
N HIS A 95 0.05 3.47 -11.50
CA HIS A 95 -0.51 2.35 -10.76
C HIS A 95 -1.79 2.77 -10.04
N ARG A 96 -2.83 1.93 -10.10
CA ARG A 96 -4.15 2.26 -9.56
C ARG A 96 -4.67 1.05 -8.81
N TRP A 97 -4.69 1.13 -7.49
CA TRP A 97 -4.97 -0.02 -6.64
C TRP A 97 -6.26 0.18 -5.85
N ILE A 98 -7.12 -0.82 -5.88
CA ILE A 98 -8.12 -0.99 -4.83
C ILE A 98 -7.66 -2.05 -3.85
N VAL A 99 -7.91 -1.83 -2.56
CA VAL A 99 -7.63 -2.76 -1.46
C VAL A 99 -8.97 -3.13 -0.85
N ILE A 100 -9.36 -4.39 -0.99
CA ILE A 100 -10.70 -4.88 -0.65
C ILE A 100 -10.62 -6.20 0.12
N ASP A 101 -11.57 -6.42 1.02
CA ASP A 101 -11.73 -7.68 1.72
C ASP A 101 -12.74 -8.55 0.97
N ARG A 102 -12.56 -9.88 1.03
CA ARG A 102 -13.61 -10.78 0.55
C ARG A 102 -14.83 -10.72 1.48
N ASP A 103 -14.58 -10.71 2.79
CA ASP A 103 -15.53 -10.67 3.89
C ASP A 103 -16.85 -11.36 3.55
N ILE A 104 -16.85 -12.69 3.53
CA ILE A 104 -18.04 -13.42 3.08
C ILE A 104 -19.30 -13.01 3.86
N ALA A 105 -20.39 -12.76 3.14
CA ALA A 105 -21.67 -12.36 3.73
C ALA A 105 -22.14 -13.38 4.79
N ARG A 106 -22.56 -12.87 5.95
CA ARG A 106 -22.94 -13.68 7.11
C ARG A 106 -24.45 -13.66 7.33
N VAL A 107 -24.95 -14.70 7.99
CA VAL A 107 -26.39 -14.87 8.27
C VAL A 107 -26.95 -13.82 9.23
N ASP A 108 -26.10 -13.27 10.10
CA ASP A 108 -26.42 -12.24 11.11
C ASP A 108 -26.16 -10.81 10.62
N GLY A 109 -25.81 -10.65 9.34
CA GLY A 109 -25.49 -9.38 8.72
C GLY A 109 -23.98 -9.09 8.68
N GLY A 110 -23.60 -8.15 7.81
CA GLY A 110 -22.20 -7.87 7.50
C GLY A 110 -21.64 -8.77 6.40
N GLY A 111 -20.44 -8.43 5.94
CA GLY A 111 -19.82 -9.03 4.76
C GLY A 111 -20.46 -8.61 3.44
N HIS A 112 -19.88 -9.12 2.36
CA HIS A 112 -20.15 -8.73 0.98
C HIS A 112 -20.73 -9.90 0.18
N PRO A 113 -21.80 -9.66 -0.59
CA PRO A 113 -22.28 -10.63 -1.56
C PRO A 113 -21.18 -11.04 -2.52
N LYS A 114 -21.20 -12.30 -2.93
CA LYS A 114 -20.28 -12.86 -3.95
C LYS A 114 -20.19 -11.98 -5.20
N ASP A 115 -21.35 -11.54 -5.68
CA ASP A 115 -21.43 -10.74 -6.89
C ASP A 115 -20.80 -9.36 -6.73
N ASP A 116 -20.81 -8.76 -5.53
CA ASP A 116 -20.16 -7.46 -5.30
C ASP A 116 -18.65 -7.57 -5.50
N PHE A 117 -18.04 -8.56 -4.85
CA PHE A 117 -16.60 -8.83 -4.95
C PHE A 117 -16.18 -9.21 -6.38
N LEU A 118 -16.84 -10.19 -6.99
CA LEU A 118 -16.51 -10.63 -8.36
C LEU A 118 -16.72 -9.53 -9.41
N THR A 119 -17.77 -8.72 -9.25
CA THR A 119 -17.99 -7.57 -10.12
C THR A 119 -16.85 -6.59 -9.97
N ALA A 120 -16.47 -6.20 -8.75
CA ALA A 120 -15.34 -5.30 -8.52
C ALA A 120 -14.05 -5.79 -9.19
N LEU A 121 -13.71 -7.08 -9.08
CA LEU A 121 -12.55 -7.68 -9.77
C LEU A 121 -12.64 -7.53 -11.30
N SER A 122 -13.80 -7.88 -11.87
CA SER A 122 -14.04 -7.81 -13.31
C SER A 122 -14.00 -6.37 -13.84
N GLU A 123 -14.64 -5.43 -13.13
CA GLU A 123 -14.68 -4.03 -13.51
C GLU A 123 -13.30 -3.37 -13.39
N ALA A 124 -12.58 -3.62 -12.29
CA ALA A 124 -11.23 -3.11 -12.06
C ALA A 124 -10.30 -3.52 -13.22
N LYS A 125 -10.34 -4.80 -13.62
CA LYS A 125 -9.59 -5.30 -14.78
C LYS A 125 -9.93 -4.53 -16.07
N ARG A 126 -11.22 -4.30 -16.36
CA ARG A 126 -11.65 -3.53 -17.55
C ARG A 126 -11.18 -2.07 -17.50
N LYS A 127 -11.04 -1.50 -16.31
CA LYS A 127 -10.61 -0.11 -16.09
C LYS A 127 -9.11 0.06 -15.90
N LYS A 128 -8.33 -1.03 -16.01
CA LYS A 128 -6.87 -1.05 -15.74
C LYS A 128 -6.58 -0.53 -14.32
N VAL A 129 -7.29 -1.12 -13.36
CA VAL A 129 -7.12 -0.92 -11.92
C VAL A 129 -6.73 -2.28 -11.35
N GLU A 130 -5.61 -2.32 -10.66
CA GLU A 130 -5.11 -3.49 -9.94
C GLU A 130 -5.86 -3.69 -8.61
N VAL A 131 -5.88 -4.94 -8.12
CA VAL A 131 -6.65 -5.32 -6.93
C VAL A 131 -5.78 -6.06 -5.92
N ALA A 132 -5.57 -5.45 -4.76
CA ALA A 132 -4.96 -6.06 -3.59
C ALA A 132 -6.06 -6.59 -2.65
N TYR A 133 -6.65 -7.74 -2.98
CA TYR A 133 -7.67 -8.34 -2.14
C TYR A 133 -7.07 -9.11 -0.95
N SER A 134 -7.86 -9.34 0.10
CA SER A 134 -7.57 -10.29 1.17
C SER A 134 -8.78 -11.16 1.50
N ASN A 135 -8.56 -12.46 1.70
CA ASN A 135 -9.59 -13.42 2.08
C ASN A 135 -9.21 -14.11 3.40
N ASP A 136 -9.96 -13.93 4.49
CA ASP A 136 -11.27 -13.22 4.53
C ASP A 136 -11.16 -11.70 4.76
N CYS A 137 -10.05 -11.23 5.35
CA CYS A 137 -9.86 -9.81 5.65
C CYS A 137 -8.39 -9.37 5.63
N PHE A 138 -8.14 -8.06 5.55
CA PHE A 138 -6.80 -7.46 5.47
C PHE A 138 -5.82 -7.99 6.52
N GLU A 139 -6.29 -8.31 7.73
CA GLU A 139 -5.43 -8.82 8.82
C GLU A 139 -4.74 -10.15 8.49
N ILE A 140 -5.16 -10.90 7.45
CA ILE A 140 -4.39 -12.06 6.97
C ILE A 140 -2.97 -11.64 6.55
N TRP A 141 -2.82 -10.43 6.00
CA TRP A 141 -1.52 -9.85 5.68
C TRP A 141 -0.63 -9.75 6.93
N TYR A 142 -1.17 -9.31 8.07
CA TYR A 142 -0.44 -9.26 9.34
C TYR A 142 -0.04 -10.64 9.82
N LEU A 143 -0.97 -11.61 9.77
CA LEU A 143 -0.69 -12.97 10.21
C LEU A 143 0.47 -13.60 9.44
N LEU A 144 0.52 -13.36 8.13
CA LEU A 144 1.57 -13.89 7.26
C LEU A 144 2.96 -13.36 7.63
N HIS A 145 3.11 -12.22 8.30
CA HIS A 145 4.45 -11.80 8.77
C HIS A 145 5.06 -12.79 9.78
N PHE A 146 4.22 -13.48 10.56
CA PHE A 146 4.65 -14.41 11.59
C PHE A 146 4.86 -15.83 11.08
N GLY A 147 4.13 -16.25 10.03
CA GLY A 147 4.23 -17.60 9.52
C GLY A 147 3.31 -17.89 8.36
N TYR A 148 3.66 -18.95 7.62
CA TYR A 148 2.82 -19.50 6.57
C TYR A 148 1.56 -20.14 7.15
N ARG A 149 0.40 -19.87 6.55
CA ARG A 149 -0.90 -20.41 6.96
C ARG A 149 -1.70 -20.73 5.70
N ASP A 150 -2.02 -22.00 5.48
CA ASP A 150 -2.67 -22.53 4.26
C ASP A 150 -3.98 -23.28 4.52
N THR A 151 -4.43 -23.36 5.77
CA THR A 151 -5.77 -23.87 6.09
C THR A 151 -6.72 -22.70 6.29
N ALA A 152 -7.94 -22.85 5.77
CA ALA A 152 -9.02 -21.88 5.91
C ALA A 152 -9.15 -21.34 7.33
N ILE A 153 -9.38 -20.03 7.43
CA ILE A 153 -9.45 -19.32 8.70
C ILE A 153 -10.51 -18.21 8.61
N SER A 154 -11.30 -18.05 9.68
CA SER A 154 -12.29 -16.98 9.76
C SER A 154 -11.62 -15.64 10.06
N ARG A 155 -12.23 -14.51 9.68
CA ARG A 155 -11.80 -13.17 10.13
C ARG A 155 -11.55 -13.11 11.64
N ASP A 156 -12.48 -13.67 12.40
CA ASP A 156 -12.44 -13.63 13.86
C ASP A 156 -11.23 -14.36 14.43
N ASP A 157 -10.84 -15.47 13.80
CA ASP A 157 -9.68 -16.24 14.20
C ASP A 157 -8.38 -15.62 13.66
N ILE A 158 -8.38 -15.02 12.46
CA ILE A 158 -7.26 -14.19 11.98
C ILE A 158 -6.93 -13.12 13.02
N ILE A 159 -7.94 -12.36 13.46
CA ILE A 159 -7.74 -11.27 14.45
C ILE A 159 -7.20 -11.84 15.77
N LYS A 160 -7.77 -12.94 16.28
CA LYS A 160 -7.26 -13.58 17.52
C LYS A 160 -5.81 -14.02 17.38
N GLU A 161 -5.45 -14.66 16.27
CA GLU A 161 -4.08 -15.14 16.03
C GLU A 161 -3.09 -13.98 15.90
N VAL A 162 -3.45 -12.92 15.16
CA VAL A 162 -2.61 -11.72 15.03
C VAL A 162 -2.36 -11.08 16.39
N ILE A 163 -3.39 -10.88 17.21
CA ILE A 163 -3.26 -10.31 18.55
C ILE A 163 -2.33 -11.18 19.41
N LYS A 164 -2.52 -12.50 19.39
CA LYS A 164 -1.66 -13.44 20.13
C LYS A 164 -0.21 -13.32 19.67
N LYS A 165 0.06 -13.37 18.37
CA LYS A 165 1.42 -13.28 17.81
C LYS A 165 2.12 -11.96 18.12
N LEU A 166 1.39 -10.84 18.09
CA LEU A 166 1.92 -9.53 18.47
C LEU A 166 2.26 -9.48 19.96
N LYS A 167 1.39 -9.99 20.84
CA LYS A 167 1.65 -10.06 22.29
C LYS A 167 2.81 -10.99 22.64
N ASP A 168 2.90 -12.15 21.98
CA ASP A 168 3.98 -13.11 22.17
C ASP A 168 5.34 -12.51 21.74
N ARG A 169 5.33 -11.68 20.69
CA ARG A 169 6.53 -11.01 20.18
C ARG A 169 6.96 -9.81 21.03
N ASN A 170 6.00 -8.96 21.41
CA ASN A 170 6.26 -7.72 22.14
C ASN A 170 5.13 -7.42 23.13
N CYS A 171 5.18 -8.10 24.28
CA CYS A 171 4.13 -8.02 25.29
C CYS A 171 4.00 -6.63 25.93
N VAL A 172 5.07 -5.83 25.95
CA VAL A 172 5.06 -4.48 26.52
C VAL A 172 4.22 -3.56 25.63
N THR A 173 4.57 -3.47 24.34
CA THR A 173 3.86 -2.62 23.37
C THR A 173 2.41 -3.06 23.18
N PHE A 174 2.16 -4.37 23.06
CA PHE A 174 0.83 -4.89 22.72
C PHE A 174 0.04 -5.42 23.91
N SER A 175 0.44 -5.10 25.15
CA SER A 175 -0.23 -5.54 26.39
C SER A 175 -1.75 -5.30 26.36
N LYS A 176 -2.18 -4.12 25.91
CA LYS A 176 -3.58 -3.69 25.83
C LYS A 176 -4.25 -4.02 24.48
N LEU A 177 -3.55 -4.63 23.53
CA LEU A 177 -4.10 -4.98 22.23
C LEU A 177 -5.25 -5.97 22.38
N ASN A 178 -6.36 -5.71 21.70
CA ASN A 178 -7.56 -6.53 21.71
C ASN A 178 -8.36 -6.32 20.41
N LYS A 179 -9.49 -7.03 20.26
CA LYS A 179 -10.32 -6.96 19.04
C LYS A 179 -10.88 -5.57 18.75
N GLU A 180 -11.14 -4.77 19.79
CA GLU A 180 -11.76 -3.45 19.67
C GLU A 180 -10.75 -2.38 19.21
N ASN A 181 -9.47 -2.53 19.56
CA ASN A 181 -8.46 -1.51 19.28
C ASN A 181 -7.45 -1.88 18.18
N ILE A 182 -7.43 -3.13 17.69
CA ILE A 182 -6.50 -3.54 16.62
C ILE A 182 -6.67 -2.71 15.34
N LYS A 183 -7.88 -2.21 15.07
CA LYS A 183 -8.20 -1.36 13.91
C LYS A 183 -8.20 0.13 14.23
N THR A 184 -7.44 0.56 15.24
CA THR A 184 -7.18 1.98 15.49
C THR A 184 -5.94 2.44 14.72
N LYS A 185 -5.86 3.75 14.44
CA LYS A 185 -4.69 4.33 13.78
C LYS A 185 -3.41 4.06 14.57
N GLU A 186 -3.43 4.34 15.88
CA GLU A 186 -2.28 4.12 16.78
C GLU A 186 -1.80 2.67 16.75
N MET A 187 -2.73 1.70 16.89
CA MET A 187 -2.32 0.29 16.84
C MET A 187 -1.84 -0.12 15.46
N THR A 188 -2.43 0.40 14.39
CA THR A 188 -1.95 0.10 13.02
C THR A 188 -0.51 0.57 12.82
N GLU A 189 -0.14 1.74 13.33
CA GLU A 189 1.22 2.27 13.24
C GLU A 189 2.21 1.44 14.07
N LEU A 190 1.84 1.04 15.28
CA LEU A 190 2.67 0.15 16.12
C LEU A 190 2.85 -1.23 15.48
N ILE A 191 1.77 -1.82 14.96
CA ILE A 191 1.79 -3.10 14.24
C ILE A 191 2.70 -2.99 13.02
N PHE A 192 2.56 -1.94 12.21
CA PHE A 192 3.41 -1.73 11.04
C PHE A 192 4.90 -1.73 11.41
N ASN A 193 5.28 -1.00 12.47
CA ASN A 193 6.67 -0.92 12.90
C ASN A 193 7.20 -2.27 13.41
N GLU A 194 6.39 -3.01 14.18
CA GLU A 194 6.75 -4.35 14.66
C GLU A 194 6.90 -5.37 13.51
N LEU A 195 6.10 -5.22 12.45
CA LEU A 195 6.08 -6.15 11.33
C LEU A 195 7.09 -5.83 10.23
N LEU A 196 7.68 -4.63 10.20
CA LEU A 196 8.51 -4.16 9.09
C LEU A 196 9.65 -5.13 8.72
N GLU A 197 10.40 -5.60 9.71
CA GLU A 197 11.53 -6.51 9.49
C GLU A 197 11.11 -7.92 9.01
N LEU A 198 9.81 -8.24 9.14
CA LEU A 198 9.23 -9.50 8.70
C LEU A 198 8.53 -9.38 7.34
N GLN A 199 8.47 -8.19 6.73
CA GLN A 199 7.67 -7.95 5.53
C GLN A 199 8.09 -8.86 4.36
N ASN A 200 9.39 -9.11 4.18
CA ASN A 200 9.88 -10.04 3.15
C ASN A 200 9.38 -11.49 3.37
N LYS A 201 9.18 -11.90 4.63
CA LYS A 201 8.56 -13.21 4.93
C LYS A 201 7.10 -13.22 4.52
N ALA A 202 6.34 -12.17 4.84
CA ALA A 202 4.94 -12.05 4.46
C ALA A 202 4.76 -12.09 2.93
N ILE A 203 5.60 -11.37 2.17
CA ILE A 203 5.62 -11.43 0.70
C ILE A 203 5.83 -12.87 0.21
N LYS A 204 6.84 -13.57 0.74
CA LYS A 204 7.14 -14.95 0.37
C LYS A 204 5.95 -15.89 0.66
N TYR A 205 5.33 -15.75 1.83
CA TYR A 205 4.21 -16.62 2.21
C TYR A 205 2.93 -16.33 1.41
N ALA A 206 2.65 -15.06 1.10
CA ALA A 206 1.51 -14.69 0.27
C ALA A 206 1.67 -15.20 -1.18
N LYS A 207 2.87 -15.09 -1.76
CA LYS A 207 3.19 -15.69 -3.07
C LYS A 207 2.98 -17.20 -3.06
N LYS A 208 3.51 -17.88 -2.04
CA LYS A 208 3.33 -19.33 -1.87
C LYS A 208 1.85 -19.72 -1.74
N LEU A 209 1.01 -18.90 -1.10
CA LEU A 209 -0.43 -19.16 -1.06
C LEU A 209 -1.06 -19.14 -2.45
N LEU A 210 -0.78 -18.11 -3.26
CA LEU A 210 -1.29 -18.05 -4.63
C LEU A 210 -0.78 -19.18 -5.50
N GLU A 211 0.51 -19.50 -5.41
CA GLU A 211 1.13 -20.61 -6.15
C GLU A 211 0.46 -21.95 -5.84
N ASN A 212 0.06 -22.18 -4.58
CA ASN A 212 -0.61 -23.41 -4.17
C ASN A 212 -2.01 -23.58 -4.76
N TYR A 213 -2.73 -22.49 -5.08
CA TYR A 213 -4.02 -22.58 -5.77
C TYR A 213 -3.84 -22.88 -7.27
N ALA A 214 -2.70 -22.52 -7.86
CA ALA A 214 -2.31 -22.80 -9.24
C ALA A 214 -3.46 -22.56 -10.25
N ASP A 215 -3.77 -23.53 -11.10
CA ASP A 215 -4.82 -23.44 -12.13
C ASP A 215 -6.25 -23.37 -11.56
N SER A 216 -6.42 -23.69 -10.27
CA SER A 216 -7.71 -23.66 -9.56
C SER A 216 -7.98 -22.34 -8.82
N HIS A 217 -7.13 -21.33 -9.04
CA HIS A 217 -7.23 -20.04 -8.36
C HIS A 217 -8.60 -19.38 -8.53
N ASN A 218 -9.28 -19.18 -7.40
CA ASN A 218 -10.54 -18.46 -7.32
C ASN A 218 -10.50 -17.47 -6.14
N PRO A 219 -10.17 -16.18 -6.38
CA PRO A 219 -10.11 -15.14 -5.35
C PRO A 219 -11.31 -15.07 -4.40
N GLU A 220 -12.50 -15.45 -4.89
CA GLU A 220 -13.74 -15.38 -4.13
C GLU A 220 -13.85 -16.45 -3.05
N SER A 221 -13.27 -17.64 -3.28
CA SER A 221 -13.36 -18.79 -2.38
C SER A 221 -12.03 -19.21 -1.76
N ASP A 222 -10.91 -18.75 -2.29
CA ASP A 222 -9.56 -19.10 -1.83
C ASP A 222 -9.28 -18.50 -0.45
N ASN A 223 -9.36 -19.33 0.60
CA ASN A 223 -9.12 -18.94 1.98
C ASN A 223 -8.09 -19.87 2.65
N PRO A 224 -6.96 -19.31 3.16
CA PRO A 224 -6.57 -17.90 3.12
C PRO A 224 -5.95 -17.53 1.77
N SER A 225 -6.11 -16.27 1.37
CA SER A 225 -5.43 -15.71 0.19
C SER A 225 -5.29 -14.19 0.30
N THR A 226 -4.24 -13.61 -0.27
CA THR A 226 -4.08 -12.15 -0.35
C THR A 226 -3.17 -11.74 -1.49
N ARG A 227 -3.50 -10.63 -2.15
CA ARG A 227 -2.65 -9.94 -3.15
C ARG A 227 -2.04 -8.64 -2.63
N VAL A 228 -2.15 -8.36 -1.32
CA VAL A 228 -1.53 -7.18 -0.70
C VAL A 228 -0.02 -7.12 -0.95
N PHE A 229 0.66 -8.27 -1.04
CA PHE A 229 2.08 -8.32 -1.33
C PHE A 229 2.45 -7.67 -2.67
N GLU A 230 1.59 -7.71 -3.70
CA GLU A 230 1.89 -7.13 -5.01
C GLU A 230 1.98 -5.60 -4.92
N LEU A 231 1.05 -4.99 -4.19
CA LEU A 231 1.08 -3.57 -3.91
C LEU A 231 2.30 -3.21 -3.05
N VAL A 232 2.58 -3.99 -2.01
CA VAL A 232 3.77 -3.76 -1.17
C VAL A 232 5.07 -3.88 -1.97
N GLU A 233 5.19 -4.83 -2.90
CA GLU A 233 6.36 -4.96 -3.77
C GLU A 233 6.51 -3.76 -4.70
N ILE A 234 5.42 -3.22 -5.26
CA ILE A 234 5.48 -1.99 -6.07
C ILE A 234 5.96 -0.81 -5.23
N LEU A 235 5.43 -0.67 -4.01
CA LEU A 235 5.83 0.40 -3.10
C LEU A 235 7.29 0.27 -2.66
N ASN A 236 7.77 -0.95 -2.44
CA ASN A 236 9.15 -1.22 -2.03
C ASN A 236 10.15 -1.07 -3.18
N LYS A 237 9.79 -1.46 -4.41
CA LYS A 237 10.66 -1.28 -5.60
C LYS A 237 10.95 0.17 -5.88
N ASN A 238 9.95 1.04 -5.67
CA ASN A 238 10.18 2.48 -5.72
C ASN A 238 11.30 2.94 -4.77
N ASN A 239 11.65 2.17 -3.72
CA ASN A 239 12.79 2.41 -2.82
C ASN A 239 14.15 1.93 -3.33
N GLU A 240 14.17 0.86 -4.14
CA GLU A 240 15.42 0.27 -4.65
C GLU A 240 15.90 1.00 -5.91
N ASP A 241 14.99 1.42 -6.80
CA ASP A 241 15.28 2.10 -8.08
C ASP A 241 15.90 3.51 -7.92
N VAL A 242 16.14 3.99 -6.69
CA VAL A 242 16.74 5.31 -6.40
C VAL A 242 18.20 5.18 -5.91
N ASN A 243 18.66 3.96 -5.64
CA ASN A 243 20.00 3.67 -5.10
C ASN A 243 21.01 3.12 -6.11
N GLU A 244 20.64 3.04 -7.40
CA GLU A 244 21.56 2.77 -8.54
C GLU A 244 21.88 4.06 -9.32
#